data_AF-A0A843HHK8-F1
#
_entry.id   AF-A0A843HHK8-F1
#
_cell.length_a   1.000
_cell.length_b   1.000
_cell.length_c   1.000
_cell.angle_alpha   90.00
_cell.angle_beta   90.00
_cell.angle_gamma   90.00
#
_symmetry.space_group_name_H-M   'P 1'
#
loop_
_entity.id
_entity.type
_entity.pdbx_description
1 polymer ?
#
loop_
_entity_poly.entity_id
_entity_poly.type
_entity_poly.pdbx_seq_one_letter_code
_entity_poly.pdbx_strand_id
1 'polypeptide(L)' 'MAINKEKNVTIQVTFPKEDAEQLETLKKAFHNNGIKVSKSDILVRALRDYIRILVMAGAQPKEQEDKVEEPQKEKKDA' A
#
# COMPACT_ATOMS: atom_id res chain seq x y z
N MET A 1 12.57 24.36 -3.97
CA MET A 1 12.78 23.11 -3.22
C MET A 1 11.45 22.39 -3.15
N ALA A 2 11.27 21.29 -3.87
CA ALA A 2 10.04 20.50 -3.81
C ALA A 2 10.10 19.62 -2.56
N ILE A 3 9.21 19.89 -1.59
CA ILE A 3 9.06 19.07 -0.40
C ILE A 3 8.33 17.80 -0.83
N ASN A 4 9.05 16.69 -0.92
CA ASN A 4 8.46 15.38 -1.14
C ASN A 4 7.55 15.08 0.06
N LYS A 5 6.23 15.21 -0.13
CA LYS A 5 5.24 14.85 0.89
C LYS A 5 5.16 13.33 0.93
N GLU A 6 5.93 12.70 1.81
CA GLU A 6 5.73 11.28 2.13
C GLU A 6 4.30 11.09 2.66
N LYS A 7 3.47 10.41 1.86
CA LYS A 7 2.12 9.99 2.28
C LYS A 7 2.27 8.65 3.00
N ASN A 8 2.26 8.69 4.33
CA ASN A 8 2.15 7.47 5.13
C ASN A 8 0.68 7.02 5.16
N VAL A 9 0.42 5.80 4.69
CA VAL A 9 -0.91 5.20 4.66
C VAL A 9 -0.88 3.94 5.53
N THR A 10 -1.80 3.85 6.49
CA THR A 10 -2.00 2.65 7.31
C THR A 10 -3.27 1.93 6.85
N ILE A 11 -3.15 0.64 6.57
CA ILE A 11 -4.27 -0.21 6.15
C ILE A 11 -4.40 -1.39 7.12
N GLN A 12 -5.64 -1.74 7.46
CA GLN A 12 -5.95 -3.00 8.13
C GLN A 12 -6.30 -4.04 7.07
N VAL A 13 -5.68 -5.21 7.15
CA VAL A 13 -5.84 -6.28 6.18
C VAL A 13 -6.16 -7.57 6.92
N THR A 14 -7.24 -8.23 6.51
CA THR A 14 -7.62 -9.55 7.02
C THR A 14 -7.19 -10.60 6.00
N PHE A 15 -6.40 -11.57 6.45
CA PHE A 15 -5.95 -12.66 5.60
C PHE A 15 -6.79 -13.93 5.84
N PRO A 16 -7.02 -14.73 4.79
CA PRO A 16 -7.34 -16.14 4.96
C PRO A 16 -6.26 -16.83 5.82
N LYS A 17 -6.66 -17.86 6.57
CA LYS A 17 -5.76 -18.57 7.48
C LYS A 17 -4.52 -19.12 6.75
N GLU A 18 -4.73 -19.69 5.56
CA GLU A 18 -3.65 -20.26 4.75
C GLU A 18 -2.60 -19.21 4.37
N ASP A 19 -3.01 -18.02 3.94
CA ASP A 19 -2.10 -16.94 3.56
C ASP A 19 -1.33 -16.37 4.77
N ALA A 20 -1.95 -16.35 5.94
CA ALA A 20 -1.27 -15.95 7.18
C ALA A 20 -0.15 -16.94 7.57
N GLU A 21 -0.37 -18.24 7.36
CA GLU A 21 0.66 -19.28 7.58
C GLU A 21 1.80 -19.20 6.56
N GLN A 22 1.48 -18.89 5.30
CA GLN A 22 2.49 -18.63 4.27
C GLN A 22 3.36 -17.41 4.61
N LEU A 23 2.76 -16.34 5.12
CA LEU A 23 3.49 -15.13 5.53
C LEU A 23 4.46 -15.41 6.68
N GLU A 24 4.07 -16.22 7.66
CA GLU A 24 4.94 -16.70 8.75
C GLU A 24 6.10 -17.55 8.21
N THR A 25 5.82 -18.43 7.24
CA THR A 25 6.83 -19.28 6.60
C THR A 25 7.85 -18.46 5.82
N LEU A 26 7.40 -17.47 5.04
CA LEU A 26 8.27 -16.55 4.32
C LEU A 26 9.15 -15.75 5.30
N LYS A 27 8.57 -15.25 6.40
CA LYS A 27 9.34 -14.55 7.43
C LYS A 27 10.47 -15.42 8.02
N LYS A 28 10.19 -16.70 8.28
CA LYS A 28 11.22 -17.66 8.73
C LYS A 28 12.28 -17.88 7.66
N ALA A 29 11.89 -18.02 6.39
CA ALA A 29 12.84 -18.17 5.28
C ALA A 29 13.77 -16.97 5.15
N PHE A 30 13.26 -15.74 5.24
CA PHE A 30 14.09 -14.53 5.24
C PHE A 30 15.07 -14.50 6.43
N HIS A 31 14.59 -14.86 7.62
CA HIS A 31 15.44 -14.94 8.81
C HIS A 31 16.58 -15.95 8.65
N ASN A 32 16.29 -17.13 8.08
CA ASN A 32 17.32 -18.14 7.80
C ASN A 32 18.37 -17.68 6.79
N ASN A 33 18.00 -16.77 5.89
CA ASN A 33 18.93 -16.10 4.96
C ASN A 33 19.65 -14.89 5.60
N GLY A 34 19.52 -14.69 6.91
CA GLY A 34 20.13 -13.57 7.63
C GLY A 34 19.42 -12.21 7.43
N ILE A 35 18.25 -12.20 6.80
CA ILE A 35 17.51 -10.98 6.49
C ILE A 35 16.38 -10.80 7.51
N LYS A 36 16.50 -9.79 8.37
CA LYS A 36 15.42 -9.39 9.27
C LYS A 36 14.39 -8.59 8.47
N VAL A 37 13.19 -9.14 8.32
CA VAL A 37 12.06 -8.48 7.66
C VAL A 37 10.84 -8.45 8.58
N SER A 38 10.10 -7.35 8.54
CA SER A 38 8.78 -7.28 9.16
C SER A 38 7.72 -7.90 8.24
N LYS A 39 6.54 -8.23 8.78
CA LYS A 39 5.40 -8.69 7.97
C LYS A 39 5.00 -7.63 6.95
N SER A 40 5.02 -6.36 7.35
CA SER A 40 4.73 -5.22 6.48
C SER A 40 5.72 -5.10 5.33
N ASP A 41 7.02 -5.32 5.56
CA ASP A 41 8.03 -5.30 4.50
C ASP A 41 7.77 -6.35 3.42
N ILE A 42 7.38 -7.57 3.83
CA ILE A 42 7.05 -8.66 2.90
C ILE A 42 5.84 -8.25 2.04
N LEU A 43 4.80 -7.70 2.67
CA LEU A 43 3.58 -7.26 1.96
C LEU A 43 3.86 -6.09 1.00
N VAL A 44 4.66 -5.11 1.40
CA VAL A 44 5.05 -3.99 0.54
C VAL A 44 5.83 -4.48 -0.69
N ARG A 45 6.72 -5.46 -0.51
CA ARG A 45 7.44 -6.09 -1.62
C ARG A 45 6.48 -6.81 -2.58
N ALA A 46 5.59 -7.64 -2.03
CA ALA A 46 4.59 -8.36 -2.82
C ALA A 46 3.69 -7.40 -3.62
N LEU A 47 3.23 -6.32 -2.98
CA LEU A 47 2.39 -5.30 -3.63
C LEU A 47 3.16 -4.57 -4.74
N ARG A 48 4.44 -4.24 -4.51
CA ARG A 48 5.29 -3.61 -5.52
C ARG A 48 5.51 -4.52 -6.73
N ASP A 49 5.76 -5.80 -6.50
CA ASP A 49 5.95 -6.76 -7.59
C ASP A 49 4.65 -7.00 -8.35
N TYR A 50 3.51 -7.07 -7.66
CA TYR A 50 2.20 -7.15 -8.30
C TYR A 50 1.90 -5.92 -9.16
N ILE A 51 2.14 -4.70 -8.66
CA ILE A 51 1.99 -3.47 -9.45
C ILE A 51 2.89 -3.49 -10.68
N ARG A 52 4.15 -3.93 -10.54
CA ARG A 52 5.06 -4.05 -11.70
C ARG A 52 4.52 -5.00 -12.74
N ILE A 53 4.02 -6.17 -12.34
CA ILE A 53 3.42 -7.15 -13.25
C ILE A 53 2.21 -6.54 -13.96
N LEU A 54 1.34 -5.84 -13.22
CA LEU A 54 0.18 -5.17 -13.81
C LEU A 54 0.58 -4.10 -14.83
N VAL A 55 1.57 -3.27 -14.51
CA VAL A 55 2.10 -2.25 -15.43
C VAL A 55 2.69 -2.91 -16.68
N MET A 56 3.46 -4.00 -16.52
CA MET A 56 3.99 -4.77 -17.65
C MET A 56 2.88 -5.41 -18.50
N ALA A 57 1.77 -5.82 -17.87
CA ALA A 57 0.58 -6.32 -18.53
C ALA A 57 -0.29 -5.22 -19.17
N GLY A 58 0.15 -3.96 -19.12
CA GLY A 58 -0.54 -2.82 -19.76
C GLY A 58 -1.61 -2.16 -18.88
N ALA A 59 -1.76 -2.55 -17.62
CA ALA A 59 -2.64 -1.84 -16.69
C ALA A 59 -1.95 -0.54 -16.23
N GLN A 60 -2.43 0.60 -16.71
CA GLN A 60 -2.02 1.88 -16.17
C GLN A 60 -2.81 2.18 -14.89
N PRO A 61 -2.15 2.56 -13.78
CA PRO A 61 -2.87 3.02 -12.60
C PRO A 61 -3.63 4.29 -12.99
N LYS A 62 -4.96 4.21 -13.05
CA LYS A 62 -5.79 5.40 -13.17
C LYS A 62 -5.61 6.19 -11.88
N GLU A 63 -5.03 7.39 -11.97
CA GLU A 63 -5.13 8.37 -10.90
C GLU A 63 -6.62 8.58 -10.63
N GLN A 64 -7.11 8.11 -9.48
CA GLN A 64 -8.40 8.56 -8.98
C GLN A 64 -8.21 10.05 -8.72
N GLU A 65 -8.78 10.88 -9.60
CA GLU A 65 -9.00 12.29 -9.33
C GLU A 65 -9.84 12.37 -8.05
N ASP A 66 -9.14 12.62 -6.94
CA ASP A 66 -9.75 13.08 -5.69
C ASP A 66 -10.42 14.41 -6.04
N LYS A 67 -11.70 14.36 -6.41
CA LYS A 67 -12.55 15.55 -6.38
C LYS A 67 -12.63 15.96 -4.91
N VAL A 68 -11.68 16.79 -4.51
CA VAL A 68 -11.79 17.62 -3.30
C VAL A 68 -12.97 18.55 -3.56
N GLU A 69 -14.16 18.09 -3.18
CA GLU A 69 -15.33 18.96 -3.12
C GLU A 69 -15.05 19.96 -1.98
N GLU A 70 -14.70 21.19 -2.36
CA GLU A 70 -14.56 22.30 -1.43
C GLU A 70 -15.84 22.39 -0.57
N PRO A 71 -15.75 22.46 0.77
CA PRO A 71 -16.92 22.72 1.59
C PRO A 71 -17.42 24.12 1.26
N GLN A 72 -18.58 24.22 0.62
CA GLN A 72 -19.29 25.48 0.44
C GLN A 72 -19.49 26.12 1.83
N LYS A 73 -18.75 27.21 2.09
CA LYS A 73 -19.03 28.09 3.21
C LYS A 73 -20.41 28.69 3.01
N GLU A 74 -21.32 28.20 3.83
CA GLU A 74 -22.50 28.86 4.36
C GLU A 74 -22.36 30.40 4.31
N LYS A 75 -23.05 31.04 3.36
CA LYS A 75 -23.41 32.45 3.47
C LYS A 75 -24.79 32.50 4.09
N LYS A 76 -24.83 32.56 5.42
CA LYS A 76 -25.92 33.20 6.15
C LYS A 76 -25.46 34.60 6.52
N ASP A 77 -25.79 35.55 5.66
CA ASP A 77 -25.89 36.97 5.94
C ASP A 77 -27.14 37.43 5.20
N ALA A 78 -28.05 38.27 5.67
CA ALA A 78 -28.36 38.88 6.96
C ALA A 78 -29.79 39.43 6.78
#